data_AF-A0A8H3EEF5-F1
#
_entry.id   AF-A0A8H3EEF5-F1
#
_cell.length_a   1.000
_cell.length_b   1.000
_cell.length_c   1.000
_cell.angle_alpha   90.00
_cell.angle_beta   90.00
_cell.angle_gamma   90.00
#
_symmetry.space_group_name_H-M   'P 1'
#
loop_
_entity.id
_entity.type
_entity.pdbx_description
1 polymer ?
#
loop_
_entity_poly.entity_id
_entity_poly.type
_entity_poly.pdbx_seq_one_letter_code
_entity_poly.pdbx_strand_id
1 'polypeptide(L)'
;MRIWSRYRDVVVANWHIGFTAFGGPAVQYQTFHEKFVTHLGWIDEAMYQQIFAISQALPGSASTKMLFCINTIHSGFLAGFLAFAFFCLPGALGMYSLGLGISKVGNTLPEPVYALLSGLNAATVGIIALAAVRLSERAITDRVTRFLVYLGGIMGMLYTAIWYYPIIMVGAGLTTLVWDLRYPQKVGKVFQRPKPRQDDKKRITSDDLEQGSWFDSSRSSTEYDKPLPPPPPAYSTRDSLSSEFAFRYPRPVPQPPTRYPPANPQHGDLTKKPQVSSTSDISSMSWPLGTAIIIFFLITFILTITLHAILRHTTQAFSLFSSLYLAGTIIFGGGPVVIPLLREYMVTPGWVSPRDFLLGLAVIQAFPGPNFNFAVYLGSLAVAGTPVPSYLGALIAFVAMYAPGLFVVVGFMGLWRILRDKAWFLATLRGVNAAAVGLVFTAVYKLWQIGCLTAAVQGGSPLGTDPWLVAITGTAFVGGAWFKMTPPVAILLGGAMGVARYGIVSR
;
A
#
# COMPACT_ATOMS: atom_id res chain seq x y z
N MET A 1 -6.28 -0.95 35.86
CA MET A 1 -7.18 -1.78 35.00
C MET A 1 -7.40 -1.25 33.58
N ARG A 2 -7.54 0.06 33.32
CA ARG A 2 -7.81 0.62 31.96
C ARG A 2 -6.70 0.43 30.89
N ILE A 3 -5.44 0.29 31.30
CA ILE A 3 -4.31 0.09 30.37
C ILE A 3 -4.26 -1.36 29.86
N TRP A 4 -4.52 -2.33 30.75
CA TRP A 4 -4.50 -3.76 30.41
C TRP A 4 -5.65 -4.15 29.46
N SER A 5 -6.83 -3.53 29.60
CA SER A 5 -7.93 -3.73 28.65
C SER A 5 -7.57 -3.21 27.26
N ARG A 6 -6.95 -2.02 27.16
CA ARG A 6 -6.53 -1.44 25.88
C ARG A 6 -5.48 -2.26 25.13
N TYR A 7 -4.54 -2.89 25.85
CA TYR A 7 -3.57 -3.79 25.22
C TYR A 7 -4.21 -5.12 24.81
N ARG A 8 -5.14 -5.64 25.60
CA ARG A 8 -5.92 -6.83 25.24
C ARG A 8 -6.69 -6.59 23.94
N ASP A 9 -7.32 -5.44 23.78
CA ASP A 9 -8.05 -5.09 22.55
C ASP A 9 -7.13 -5.08 21.32
N VAL A 10 -5.91 -4.55 21.47
CA VAL A 10 -4.88 -4.57 20.42
C VAL A 10 -4.46 -5.99 20.08
N VAL A 11 -4.20 -6.84 21.07
CA VAL A 11 -3.82 -8.23 20.84
C VAL A 11 -4.93 -8.97 20.11
N VAL A 12 -6.17 -8.92 20.61
CA VAL A 12 -7.34 -9.60 20.02
C VAL A 12 -7.60 -9.11 18.60
N ALA A 13 -7.45 -7.81 18.36
CA ALA A 13 -7.65 -7.24 17.04
C ALA A 13 -6.53 -7.61 16.07
N ASN A 14 -5.26 -7.72 16.49
CA ASN A 14 -4.12 -7.78 15.56
C ASN A 14 -3.46 -9.16 15.41
N TRP A 15 -3.64 -10.09 16.34
CA TRP A 15 -2.87 -11.35 16.37
C TRP A 15 -2.94 -12.17 15.07
N HIS A 16 -4.08 -12.15 14.38
CA HIS A 16 -4.33 -12.92 13.16
C HIS A 16 -3.91 -12.18 11.88
N ILE A 17 -3.61 -10.87 11.95
CA ILE A 17 -3.35 -10.06 10.74
C ILE A 17 -2.10 -10.56 10.02
N GLY A 18 -1.05 -10.96 10.73
CA GLY A 18 0.15 -11.53 10.12
C GLY A 18 -0.06 -12.86 9.39
N PHE A 19 -1.18 -13.55 9.64
CA PHE A 19 -1.55 -14.80 8.96
C PHE A 19 -2.57 -14.60 7.83
N THR A 20 -3.27 -13.46 7.82
CA THR A 20 -4.43 -13.22 6.94
C THR A 20 -4.21 -12.08 5.95
N ALA A 21 -3.23 -11.21 6.18
CA ALA A 21 -2.95 -10.03 5.36
C ALA A 21 -2.15 -10.36 4.09
N PHE A 22 -2.75 -11.16 3.21
CA PHE A 22 -2.25 -11.44 1.88
C PHE A 22 -2.51 -10.26 0.92
N GLY A 23 -1.85 -10.26 -0.23
CA GLY A 23 -2.24 -9.40 -1.35
C GLY A 23 -1.44 -8.12 -1.53
N GLY A 24 -0.29 -7.99 -0.87
CA GLY A 24 0.59 -6.83 -1.00
C GLY A 24 0.00 -5.53 -0.45
N PRO A 25 0.71 -4.40 -0.63
CA PRO A 25 0.37 -3.14 0.07
C PRO A 25 -1.04 -2.63 -0.22
N ALA A 26 -1.51 -2.69 -1.48
CA ALA A 26 -2.82 -2.16 -1.87
C ALA A 26 -3.99 -2.85 -1.16
N VAL A 27 -3.93 -4.20 -1.06
CA VAL A 27 -4.93 -4.99 -0.33
C VAL A 27 -4.80 -4.73 1.16
N GLN A 28 -3.58 -4.69 1.70
CA GLN A 28 -3.34 -4.40 3.11
C GLN A 28 -3.93 -3.06 3.55
N TYR A 29 -3.82 -2.01 2.73
CA TYR A 29 -4.47 -0.73 3.02
C TYR A 29 -5.98 -0.89 3.13
N GLN A 30 -6.61 -1.52 2.14
CA GLN A 30 -8.05 -1.77 2.17
C GLN A 30 -8.47 -2.59 3.40
N THR A 31 -7.75 -3.66 3.72
CA THR A 31 -8.01 -4.48 4.92
C THR A 31 -7.89 -3.64 6.20
N PHE A 32 -6.91 -2.74 6.29
CA PHE A 32 -6.77 -1.86 7.45
C PHE A 32 -7.90 -0.82 7.51
N HIS A 33 -8.37 -0.32 6.38
CA HIS A 33 -9.50 0.60 6.30
C HIS A 33 -10.79 -0.08 6.79
N GLU A 34 -11.15 -1.20 6.18
CA GLU A 34 -12.33 -1.97 6.54
C GLU A 34 -12.30 -2.33 8.04
N LYS A 35 -11.15 -2.77 8.53
CA LYS A 35 -11.01 -3.19 9.92
C LYS A 35 -11.00 -2.05 10.93
N PHE A 36 -10.13 -1.05 10.77
CA PHE A 36 -9.91 -0.03 11.80
C PHE A 36 -10.79 1.21 11.66
N VAL A 37 -11.29 1.49 10.46
CA VAL A 37 -12.23 2.60 10.20
C VAL A 37 -13.66 2.09 10.25
N THR A 38 -13.99 1.08 9.44
CA THR A 38 -15.39 0.67 9.24
C THR A 38 -15.92 -0.22 10.37
N HIS A 39 -15.22 -1.30 10.71
CA HIS A 39 -15.69 -2.27 11.70
C HIS A 39 -15.43 -1.86 13.15
N LEU A 40 -14.18 -1.47 13.46
CA LEU A 40 -13.78 -1.15 14.83
C LEU A 40 -14.00 0.32 15.21
N GLY A 41 -14.03 1.24 14.24
CA GLY A 41 -14.18 2.68 14.49
C GLY A 41 -13.06 3.28 15.35
N TRP A 42 -11.83 2.75 15.26
CA TRP A 42 -10.68 3.23 16.03
C TRP A 42 -10.16 4.58 15.54
N ILE A 43 -10.30 4.83 14.23
CA ILE A 43 -9.89 6.07 13.56
C ILE A 43 -10.94 6.45 12.51
N ASP A 44 -11.05 7.74 12.22
CA ASP A 44 -11.94 8.26 11.17
C ASP A 44 -11.25 8.28 9.79
N GLU A 45 -12.04 8.60 8.75
CA GLU A 45 -11.55 8.64 7.37
C GLU A 45 -10.42 9.66 7.19
N ALA A 46 -10.57 10.85 7.79
CA ALA A 46 -9.59 11.92 7.67
C ALA A 46 -8.23 11.53 8.30
N MET A 47 -8.26 10.85 9.45
CA MET A 47 -7.08 10.33 10.12
C MET A 47 -6.44 9.19 9.31
N TYR A 48 -7.25 8.28 8.78
CA TYR A 48 -6.78 7.19 7.94
C TYR A 48 -6.01 7.71 6.71
N GLN A 49 -6.56 8.69 5.99
CA GLN A 49 -5.92 9.30 4.83
C GLN A 49 -4.62 10.03 5.18
N GLN A 50 -4.57 10.70 6.35
CA GLN A 50 -3.32 11.32 6.83
C GLN A 50 -2.25 10.27 7.12
N ILE A 51 -2.58 9.20 7.85
CA ILE A 51 -1.63 8.12 8.14
C ILE A 51 -1.17 7.44 6.85
N PHE A 52 -2.08 7.24 5.89
CA PHE A 52 -1.77 6.69 4.57
C PHE A 52 -0.75 7.57 3.84
N ALA A 53 -0.99 8.89 3.75
CA ALA A 53 -0.09 9.83 3.10
C ALA A 53 1.30 9.84 3.74
N ILE A 54 1.38 9.89 5.07
CA ILE A 54 2.64 9.83 5.82
C ILE A 54 3.38 8.52 5.55
N SER A 55 2.66 7.39 5.57
CA SER A 55 3.25 6.07 5.40
C SER A 55 3.81 5.86 4.00
N GLN A 56 3.24 6.52 2.97
CA GLN A 56 3.77 6.50 1.61
C GLN A 56 4.98 7.43 1.44
N ALA A 57 4.92 8.60 2.05
CA ALA A 57 5.92 9.63 1.82
C ALA A 57 7.23 9.40 2.59
N LEU A 58 7.19 8.64 3.68
CA LEU A 58 8.37 8.26 4.45
C LEU A 58 8.97 6.92 3.98
N PRO A 59 10.29 6.74 4.10
CA PRO A 59 10.94 5.49 3.73
C PRO A 59 10.52 4.29 4.58
N GLY A 60 10.74 3.08 4.06
CA GLY A 60 10.42 1.79 4.68
C GLY A 60 9.04 1.22 4.27
N SER A 61 8.67 0.08 4.85
CA SER A 61 7.41 -0.61 4.52
C SER A 61 6.17 0.20 4.89
N ALA A 62 5.46 0.72 3.88
CA ALA A 62 4.33 1.63 4.08
C ALA A 62 3.14 0.97 4.82
N SER A 63 2.79 -0.29 4.52
CA SER A 63 1.72 -0.99 5.27
C SER A 63 2.12 -1.26 6.73
N THR A 64 3.38 -1.62 6.96
CA THR A 64 3.90 -1.82 8.32
C THR A 64 3.85 -0.52 9.14
N LYS A 65 4.29 0.60 8.56
CA LYS A 65 4.21 1.92 9.19
C LYS A 65 2.77 2.31 9.49
N MET A 66 1.86 2.09 8.55
CA MET A 66 0.45 2.41 8.71
C MET A 66 -0.17 1.64 9.88
N LEU A 67 0.02 0.31 9.93
CA LEU A 67 -0.48 -0.51 11.04
C LEU A 67 0.10 -0.07 12.39
N PHE A 68 1.41 0.22 12.41
CA PHE A 68 2.11 0.72 13.59
C PHE A 68 1.51 2.06 14.07
N CYS A 69 1.28 3.02 13.17
CA CYS A 69 0.71 4.33 13.50
C CYS A 69 -0.72 4.21 14.03
N ILE A 70 -1.60 3.44 13.38
CA ILE A 70 -2.99 3.24 13.81
C ILE A 70 -3.05 2.73 15.26
N ASN A 71 -2.26 1.69 15.55
CA ASN A 71 -2.22 1.10 16.89
C ASN A 71 -1.53 2.00 17.92
N THR A 72 -0.55 2.79 17.50
CA THR A 72 0.12 3.79 18.35
C THR A 72 -0.83 4.92 18.75
N ILE A 73 -1.64 5.41 17.81
CA ILE A 73 -2.63 6.47 18.07
C ILE A 73 -3.73 5.95 19.00
N HIS A 74 -4.17 4.71 18.81
CA HIS A 74 -5.24 4.12 19.62
C HIS A 74 -4.82 3.80 21.07
N SER A 75 -3.68 3.12 21.26
CA SER A 75 -3.28 2.55 22.56
C SER A 75 -1.84 2.88 23.00
N GLY A 76 -1.13 3.74 22.28
CA GLY A 76 0.24 4.17 22.59
C GLY A 76 1.33 3.31 21.94
N PHE A 77 2.60 3.72 22.11
CA PHE A 77 3.75 3.17 21.40
C PHE A 77 3.90 1.65 21.52
N LEU A 78 3.72 1.08 22.71
CA LEU A 78 3.87 -0.36 22.93
C LEU A 78 2.81 -1.16 22.15
N ALA A 79 1.59 -0.62 21.99
CA ALA A 79 0.56 -1.25 21.16
C ALA A 79 0.94 -1.23 19.68
N GLY A 80 1.53 -0.12 19.21
CA GLY A 80 2.12 -0.05 17.87
C GLY A 80 3.17 -1.12 17.64
N PHE A 81 4.09 -1.30 18.58
CA PHE A 81 5.14 -2.31 18.50
C PHE A 81 4.59 -3.75 18.53
N LEU A 82 3.60 -4.03 19.38
CA LEU A 82 2.92 -5.34 19.42
C LEU A 82 2.21 -5.64 18.09
N ALA A 83 1.49 -4.66 17.52
CA ALA A 83 0.84 -4.82 16.23
C ALA A 83 1.85 -5.04 15.10
N PHE A 84 2.98 -4.33 15.12
CA PHE A 84 4.12 -4.57 14.23
C PHE A 84 4.63 -6.01 14.34
N ALA A 85 4.84 -6.50 15.57
CA ALA A 85 5.32 -7.86 15.80
C ALA A 85 4.31 -8.90 15.27
N PHE A 86 3.02 -8.77 15.58
CA PHE A 86 1.99 -9.70 15.07
C PHE A 86 1.84 -9.68 13.56
N PHE A 87 2.09 -8.55 12.91
CA PHE A 87 2.01 -8.43 11.47
C PHE A 87 3.23 -9.00 10.74
N CYS A 88 4.42 -8.77 11.28
CA CYS A 88 5.67 -9.09 10.59
C CYS A 88 6.20 -10.49 10.96
N LEU A 89 6.09 -10.92 12.22
CA LEU A 89 6.76 -12.14 12.70
C LEU A 89 6.26 -13.44 12.05
N PRO A 90 4.97 -13.69 11.83
CA PRO A 90 4.52 -14.94 11.20
C PRO A 90 5.12 -15.14 9.81
N GLY A 91 5.05 -14.11 8.95
CA GLY A 91 5.67 -14.13 7.64
C GLY A 91 7.20 -14.20 7.70
N ALA A 92 7.84 -13.52 8.65
CA ALA A 92 9.29 -13.59 8.85
C ALA A 92 9.76 -15.00 9.24
N LEU A 93 9.05 -15.65 10.16
CA LEU A 93 9.33 -17.03 10.56
C LEU A 93 9.13 -17.99 9.38
N GLY A 94 8.05 -17.84 8.62
CA GLY A 94 7.81 -18.64 7.43
C GLY A 94 8.91 -18.49 6.37
N MET A 95 9.35 -17.25 6.11
CA MET A 95 10.44 -16.96 5.19
C MET A 95 11.79 -17.46 5.70
N TYR A 96 12.04 -17.40 7.01
CA TYR A 96 13.22 -18.00 7.62
C TYR A 96 13.22 -19.53 7.47
N SER A 97 12.09 -20.19 7.72
CA SER A 97 11.94 -21.64 7.51
C SER A 97 12.18 -22.03 6.06
N LEU A 98 11.72 -21.22 5.10
CA LEU A 98 12.02 -21.40 3.68
C LEU A 98 13.54 -21.29 3.41
N GLY A 99 14.22 -20.34 4.04
CA GLY A 99 15.67 -20.17 3.94
C GLY A 99 16.44 -21.41 4.41
N LEU A 100 16.04 -21.97 5.56
CA LEU A 100 16.59 -23.22 6.07
C LEU A 100 16.30 -24.43 5.17
N GLY A 101 15.15 -24.43 4.49
CA GLY A 101 14.81 -25.48 3.53
C GLY A 101 15.70 -25.41 2.30
N ILE A 102 15.81 -24.23 1.70
CA ILE A 102 16.57 -24.01 0.46
C ILE A 102 18.06 -24.22 0.66
N SER A 103 18.62 -23.87 1.83
CA SER A 103 20.04 -24.12 2.12
C SER A 103 20.43 -25.60 2.18
N LYS A 104 19.44 -26.51 2.32
CA LYS A 104 19.64 -27.97 2.30
C LYS A 104 19.38 -28.60 0.93
N VAL A 105 18.80 -27.86 -0.01
CA VAL A 105 18.50 -28.36 -1.35
C VAL A 105 19.71 -28.16 -2.26
N GLY A 106 20.14 -29.23 -2.94
CA GLY A 106 21.29 -29.20 -3.86
C GLY A 106 21.15 -28.17 -5.00
N ASN A 107 22.24 -27.89 -5.70
CA ASN A 107 22.33 -26.81 -6.69
C ASN A 107 21.39 -26.98 -7.90
N THR A 108 20.99 -28.21 -8.21
CA THR A 108 20.07 -28.53 -9.32
C THR A 108 18.70 -28.93 -8.77
N LEU A 109 17.67 -28.21 -9.21
CA LEU A 109 16.27 -28.58 -8.96
C LEU A 109 15.74 -29.44 -10.12
N PRO A 110 14.73 -30.29 -9.88
CA PRO A 110 14.03 -30.97 -10.98
C PRO A 110 13.44 -29.95 -11.97
N GLU A 111 13.46 -30.26 -13.27
CA GLU A 111 12.93 -29.37 -14.32
C GLU A 111 11.48 -28.88 -14.09
N PRO A 112 10.53 -29.70 -13.59
CA PRO A 112 9.19 -29.23 -13.27
C PRO A 112 9.15 -28.09 -12.24
N VAL A 113 10.13 -28.04 -11.34
CA VAL A 113 10.23 -26.99 -10.32
C VAL A 113 10.67 -25.67 -10.96
N TYR A 114 11.60 -25.68 -11.91
CA TYR A 114 11.95 -24.47 -12.67
C TYR A 114 10.77 -23.92 -13.47
N ALA A 115 9.94 -24.80 -14.04
CA ALA A 115 8.74 -24.40 -14.76
C ALA A 115 7.68 -23.78 -13.83
N LEU A 116 7.45 -24.40 -12.66
CA LEU A 116 6.59 -23.86 -11.61
C LEU A 116 7.05 -22.46 -11.19
N LEU A 117 8.34 -22.29 -10.92
CA LEU A 117 8.92 -21.02 -10.46
C LEU A 117 8.89 -19.93 -11.52
N SER A 118 9.14 -20.27 -12.78
CA SER A 118 8.99 -19.33 -13.90
C SER A 118 7.54 -18.84 -14.01
N GLY A 119 6.56 -19.73 -13.82
CA GLY A 119 5.15 -19.36 -13.77
C GLY A 119 4.80 -18.45 -12.58
N LEU A 120 5.31 -18.78 -11.38
CA LEU A 120 5.12 -17.97 -10.16
C LEU A 120 5.72 -16.56 -10.31
N ASN A 121 6.94 -16.45 -10.86
CA ASN A 121 7.61 -15.18 -11.11
C ASN A 121 6.91 -14.36 -12.20
N ALA A 122 6.46 -14.98 -13.28
CA ALA A 122 5.68 -14.32 -14.32
C ALA A 122 4.39 -13.70 -13.76
N ALA A 123 3.62 -14.47 -12.99
CA ALA A 123 2.41 -13.95 -12.34
C ALA A 123 2.73 -12.84 -11.32
N THR A 124 3.83 -12.98 -10.58
CA THR A 124 4.33 -11.95 -9.66
C THR A 124 4.58 -10.62 -10.37
N VAL A 125 5.27 -10.64 -11.52
CA VAL A 125 5.52 -9.42 -12.30
C VAL A 125 4.21 -8.78 -12.76
N GLY A 126 3.21 -9.58 -13.14
CA GLY A 126 1.88 -9.10 -13.55
C GLY A 126 1.14 -8.41 -12.41
N ILE A 127 1.15 -8.98 -11.20
CA ILE A 127 0.55 -8.36 -10.01
C ILE A 127 1.30 -7.10 -9.59
N ILE A 128 2.63 -7.10 -9.66
CA ILE A 128 3.44 -5.91 -9.35
C ILE A 128 3.15 -4.79 -10.34
N ALA A 129 2.99 -5.11 -11.63
CA ALA A 129 2.59 -4.14 -12.65
C ALA A 129 1.19 -3.56 -12.36
N LEU A 130 0.24 -4.39 -11.95
CA LEU A 130 -1.09 -3.92 -11.53
C LEU A 130 -1.02 -2.99 -10.32
N ALA A 131 -0.20 -3.32 -9.33
CA ALA A 131 0.01 -2.47 -8.16
C ALA A 131 0.62 -1.13 -8.54
N ALA A 132 1.57 -1.10 -9.49
CA ALA A 132 2.16 0.12 -10.02
C ALA A 132 1.10 1.03 -10.67
N VAL A 133 0.23 0.46 -11.50
CA VAL A 133 -0.88 1.19 -12.14
C VAL A 133 -1.81 1.79 -11.08
N ARG A 134 -2.31 0.99 -10.13
CA ARG A 134 -3.21 1.47 -9.06
C ARG A 134 -2.58 2.55 -8.19
N LEU A 135 -1.27 2.43 -7.90
CA LEU A 135 -0.56 3.44 -7.12
C LEU A 135 -0.38 4.73 -7.93
N SER A 136 -0.18 4.63 -9.25
CA SER A 136 -0.06 5.79 -10.14
C SER A 136 -1.36 6.57 -10.26
N GLU A 137 -2.49 5.88 -10.37
CA GLU A 137 -3.82 6.53 -10.39
C GLU A 137 -4.08 7.34 -9.12
N ARG A 138 -3.58 6.86 -7.96
CA ARG A 138 -3.71 7.56 -6.68
C ARG A 138 -2.69 8.68 -6.48
N ALA A 139 -1.48 8.53 -7.01
CA ALA A 139 -0.43 9.52 -6.84
C ALA A 139 -0.51 10.68 -7.86
N ILE A 140 -1.10 10.43 -9.04
CA ILE A 140 -1.28 11.43 -10.08
C ILE A 140 -2.51 12.29 -9.74
N THR A 141 -2.26 13.46 -9.17
CA THR A 141 -3.31 14.44 -8.84
C THR A 141 -3.41 15.57 -9.86
N ASP A 142 -2.34 15.81 -10.64
CA ASP A 142 -2.21 16.94 -11.55
C ASP A 142 -1.18 16.64 -12.67
N ARG A 143 -0.97 17.62 -13.57
CA ARG A 143 -0.06 17.46 -14.71
C ARG A 143 1.41 17.33 -14.28
N VAL A 144 1.83 17.99 -13.19
CA VAL A 144 3.21 17.92 -12.69
C VAL A 144 3.49 16.56 -12.07
N THR A 145 2.60 16.07 -11.20
CA THR A 145 2.76 14.72 -10.64
C THR A 145 2.74 13.64 -11.72
N ARG A 146 1.89 13.77 -12.74
CA ARG A 146 1.92 12.90 -13.93
C ARG A 146 3.29 12.89 -14.62
N PHE A 147 3.85 14.08 -14.86
CA PHE A 147 5.17 14.20 -15.45
C PHE A 147 6.27 13.60 -14.57
N LEU A 148 6.19 13.78 -13.24
CA LEU A 148 7.15 13.21 -12.30
C LEU A 148 7.09 11.68 -12.22
N VAL A 149 5.90 11.08 -12.27
CA VAL A 149 5.75 9.62 -12.37
C VAL A 149 6.40 9.10 -13.65
N TYR A 150 6.12 9.74 -14.79
CA TYR A 150 6.71 9.39 -16.09
C TYR A 150 8.24 9.52 -16.07
N LEU A 151 8.75 10.66 -15.60
CA LEU A 151 10.18 10.94 -15.54
C LEU A 151 10.89 9.97 -14.60
N GLY A 152 10.33 9.72 -13.41
CA GLY A 152 10.87 8.76 -12.45
C GLY A 152 10.94 7.34 -13.01
N GLY A 153 9.92 6.92 -13.75
CA GLY A 153 9.91 5.63 -14.46
C GLY A 153 11.02 5.51 -15.49
N ILE A 154 11.16 6.50 -16.38
CA ILE A 154 12.21 6.49 -17.42
C ILE A 154 13.59 6.56 -16.81
N MET A 155 13.82 7.54 -15.93
CA MET A 155 15.12 7.76 -15.31
C MET A 155 15.59 6.52 -14.54
N GLY A 156 14.68 5.87 -13.80
CA GLY A 156 15.03 4.64 -13.09
C GLY A 156 15.30 3.44 -14.00
N MET A 157 14.69 3.37 -15.18
CA MET A 157 14.98 2.32 -16.17
C MET A 157 16.32 2.55 -16.90
N LEU A 158 16.63 3.80 -17.24
CA LEU A 158 17.84 4.16 -17.98
C LEU A 158 19.10 4.16 -17.11
N TYR A 159 18.98 4.49 -15.82
CA TYR A 159 20.12 4.58 -14.91
C TYR A 159 20.00 3.58 -13.77
N THR A 160 21.03 2.74 -13.61
CA THR A 160 21.01 1.61 -12.68
C THR A 160 21.57 1.93 -11.30
N ALA A 161 22.27 3.04 -11.12
CA ALA A 161 22.94 3.35 -9.87
C ALA A 161 21.95 3.70 -8.74
N ILE A 162 22.12 3.08 -7.57
CA ILE A 162 21.15 3.16 -6.48
C ILE A 162 21.08 4.56 -5.83
N TRP A 163 22.22 5.25 -5.76
CA TRP A 163 22.31 6.63 -5.21
C TRP A 163 21.46 7.64 -5.99
N TYR A 164 21.06 7.28 -7.20
CA TYR A 164 20.24 8.12 -8.06
C TYR A 164 18.77 8.18 -7.60
N TYR A 165 18.25 7.13 -6.95
CA TYR A 165 16.84 7.09 -6.51
C TYR A 165 16.50 8.18 -5.48
N PRO A 166 17.28 8.39 -4.40
CA PRO A 166 17.06 9.53 -3.50
C PRO A 166 17.15 10.89 -4.19
N ILE A 167 18.03 11.04 -5.19
CA ILE A 167 18.18 12.30 -5.93
C ILE A 167 16.92 12.59 -6.75
N ILE A 168 16.36 11.59 -7.44
CA ILE A 168 15.09 11.75 -8.16
C ILE A 168 13.98 12.18 -7.18
N MET A 169 13.92 11.56 -6.00
CA MET A 169 12.92 11.92 -4.97
C MET A 169 13.05 13.37 -4.51
N VAL A 170 14.27 13.80 -4.16
CA VAL A 170 14.54 15.17 -3.75
C VAL A 170 14.23 16.14 -4.87
N GLY A 171 14.65 15.85 -6.11
CA GLY A 171 14.37 16.66 -7.28
C GLY A 171 12.87 16.80 -7.56
N ALA A 172 12.09 15.72 -7.40
CA ALA A 172 10.64 15.73 -7.56
C ALA A 172 9.94 16.54 -6.45
N GLY A 173 10.40 16.41 -5.20
CA GLY A 173 9.94 17.21 -4.08
C GLY A 173 10.22 18.71 -4.29
N LEU A 174 11.42 19.06 -4.75
CA LEU A 174 11.77 20.45 -5.09
C LEU A 174 10.97 20.98 -6.28
N THR A 175 10.70 20.15 -7.29
CA THR A 175 9.92 20.55 -8.48
C THR A 175 8.49 20.92 -8.10
N THR A 176 7.83 20.10 -7.29
CA THR A 176 6.47 20.38 -6.79
C THR A 176 6.45 21.54 -5.81
N LEU A 177 7.45 21.65 -4.94
CA LEU A 177 7.65 22.80 -4.05
C LEU A 177 7.71 24.12 -4.83
N VAL A 178 8.59 24.19 -5.85
CA VAL A 178 8.73 25.40 -6.68
C VAL A 178 7.45 25.67 -7.45
N TRP A 179 6.80 24.65 -8.00
CA TRP A 179 5.54 24.81 -8.74
C TRP A 179 4.42 25.38 -7.86
N ASP A 180 4.19 24.78 -6.70
CA ASP A 180 3.11 25.15 -5.79
C ASP A 180 3.39 26.45 -5.03
N LEU A 181 4.66 26.84 -4.86
CA LEU A 181 5.05 28.12 -4.23
C LEU A 181 5.21 29.28 -5.23
N ARG A 182 5.43 29.02 -6.52
CA ARG A 182 5.39 30.08 -7.57
C ARG A 182 3.98 30.43 -8.01
N TYR A 183 3.03 29.49 -7.97
CA TYR A 183 1.64 29.72 -8.37
C TYR A 183 0.62 30.21 -7.31
N PRO A 184 0.89 30.28 -5.98
CA PRO A 184 -0.12 30.70 -5.01
C PRO A 184 -0.39 32.21 -5.06
N GLN A 185 0.38 33.00 -5.81
CA GLN A 185 0.12 34.43 -6.02
C GLN A 185 -0.75 34.76 -7.25
N LYS A 186 -0.93 33.85 -8.21
CA LYS A 186 -1.74 34.13 -9.43
C LYS A 186 -3.21 33.72 -9.31
N VAL A 187 -3.55 32.76 -8.45
CA VAL A 187 -4.95 32.32 -8.26
C VAL A 187 -5.68 33.16 -7.21
N GLY A 188 -4.96 33.74 -6.24
CA GLY A 188 -5.52 34.66 -5.23
C GLY A 188 -6.05 35.99 -5.78
N LYS A 189 -5.72 36.36 -7.03
CA LYS A 189 -6.25 37.57 -7.69
C LYS A 189 -7.42 37.30 -8.64
N VAL A 190 -7.72 36.04 -8.97
CA VAL A 190 -8.85 35.68 -9.86
C VAL A 190 -10.09 35.23 -9.06
N PHE A 191 -9.92 34.88 -7.78
CA PHE A 191 -11.02 34.44 -6.91
C PHE A 191 -11.46 35.44 -5.82
N GLN A 192 -10.92 36.67 -5.81
CA GLN A 192 -11.56 37.77 -5.07
C GLN A 192 -12.75 38.32 -5.87
N ARG A 193 -13.82 37.52 -5.99
CA ARG A 193 -15.15 38.06 -6.28
C ARG A 193 -15.68 38.69 -4.98
N PRO A 194 -16.26 39.90 -5.03
CA PRO A 194 -16.71 40.59 -3.83
C PRO A 194 -17.82 39.79 -3.15
N LYS A 195 -17.70 39.70 -1.82
CA LYS A 195 -18.64 39.05 -0.91
C LYS A 195 -20.06 39.63 -1.13
N PRO A 196 -21.10 38.83 -1.43
CA PRO A 196 -22.46 39.34 -1.42
C PRO A 196 -22.81 39.77 0.00
N ARG A 197 -23.41 40.96 0.08
CA ARG A 197 -23.85 41.62 1.28
C ARG A 197 -24.84 40.72 2.03
N GLN A 198 -24.64 40.64 3.34
CA GLN A 198 -25.46 39.91 4.30
C GLN A 198 -26.83 40.59 4.41
N ASP A 199 -27.80 40.17 3.60
CA ASP A 199 -29.24 40.37 3.82
C ASP A 199 -30.01 39.43 2.87
N ASP A 200 -30.23 38.19 3.32
CA ASP A 200 -31.44 37.40 3.02
C ASP A 200 -31.39 36.06 3.78
N LYS A 201 -31.71 36.14 5.08
CA LYS A 201 -32.22 34.98 5.81
C LYS A 201 -33.68 34.81 5.41
N LYS A 202 -34.03 33.74 4.67
CA LYS A 202 -35.35 33.11 4.79
C LYS A 202 -35.37 31.68 4.24
N ARG A 203 -35.66 30.77 5.18
CA ARG A 203 -36.33 29.46 5.03
C ARG A 203 -35.86 28.55 3.89
N ILE A 204 -35.04 27.56 4.24
CA ILE A 204 -35.24 26.21 3.72
C ILE A 204 -35.26 25.26 4.92
N THR A 205 -36.41 24.63 5.07
CA THR A 205 -36.78 23.60 6.04
C THR A 205 -35.95 22.33 5.81
N SER A 206 -35.66 21.65 6.92
CA SER A 206 -35.12 20.30 6.98
C SER A 206 -36.08 19.31 6.32
N ASP A 207 -35.72 18.76 5.14
CA ASP A 207 -36.22 17.46 4.65
C ASP A 207 -35.49 16.89 3.41
N ASP A 208 -34.27 17.35 3.05
CA ASP A 208 -33.50 16.78 1.92
C ASP A 208 -32.11 16.28 2.33
N LEU A 209 -32.05 15.41 3.35
CA LEU A 209 -30.81 14.70 3.72
C LEU A 209 -31.01 13.18 3.81
N GLU A 210 -31.53 12.58 2.74
CA GLU A 210 -31.27 11.17 2.45
C GLU A 210 -31.21 10.95 0.94
N GLN A 211 -30.00 10.65 0.43
CA GLN A 211 -29.65 9.86 -0.76
C GLN A 211 -28.46 10.47 -1.52
N GLY A 212 -27.27 9.93 -1.21
CA GLY A 212 -26.02 10.19 -1.93
C GLY A 212 -25.14 8.95 -1.90
N SER A 213 -25.68 7.86 -2.45
CA SER A 213 -25.01 6.58 -2.72
C SER A 213 -23.88 6.76 -3.75
N TRP A 214 -22.64 6.42 -3.39
CA TRP A 214 -21.50 6.36 -4.32
C TRP A 214 -21.04 4.91 -4.52
N PHE A 215 -21.77 4.16 -5.36
CA PHE A 215 -21.27 2.96 -6.04
C PHE A 215 -22.18 2.65 -7.23
N ASP A 216 -21.84 3.11 -8.44
CA ASP A 216 -22.03 2.33 -9.67
C ASP A 216 -21.17 2.94 -10.79
N SER A 217 -20.25 2.14 -11.33
CA SER A 217 -19.47 2.45 -12.51
C SER A 217 -19.73 1.37 -13.55
N SER A 218 -20.81 1.53 -14.32
CA SER A 218 -20.98 0.82 -15.58
C SER A 218 -21.89 1.57 -16.54
N ARG A 219 -21.29 2.29 -17.50
CA ARG A 219 -21.57 2.20 -18.95
C ARG A 219 -20.97 3.37 -19.72
N SER A 220 -20.16 3.02 -20.71
CA SER A 220 -19.87 3.84 -21.88
C SER A 220 -21.05 3.78 -22.85
N SER A 221 -21.55 4.93 -23.32
CA SER A 221 -22.02 5.10 -24.70
C SER A 221 -22.12 6.58 -25.03
N THR A 222 -21.41 6.99 -26.06
CA THR A 222 -21.63 8.17 -26.89
C THR A 222 -23.06 8.22 -27.42
N GLU A 223 -23.80 9.33 -27.26
CA GLU A 223 -24.77 9.79 -28.26
C GLU A 223 -25.21 11.25 -28.09
N TYR A 224 -25.63 11.83 -29.22
CA TYR A 224 -25.74 13.24 -29.60
C TYR A 224 -26.71 14.12 -28.80
N ASP A 225 -26.31 15.38 -28.60
CA ASP A 225 -27.15 16.54 -28.23
C ASP A 225 -28.07 16.94 -29.40
N LYS A 226 -29.39 16.91 -29.20
CA LYS A 226 -30.38 17.69 -29.96
C LYS A 226 -31.45 18.23 -29.01
N PRO A 227 -31.81 19.53 -29.06
CA PRO A 227 -32.87 20.09 -28.23
C PRO A 227 -34.27 19.72 -28.76
N LEU A 228 -35.18 19.41 -27.84
CA LEU A 228 -36.59 19.08 -28.08
C LEU A 228 -37.40 20.29 -28.63
N PRO A 229 -38.41 20.08 -29.49
CA PRO A 229 -39.29 21.15 -29.96
C PRO A 229 -40.39 21.49 -28.93
N PRO A 230 -40.99 22.70 -28.99
CA PRO A 230 -42.00 23.14 -28.01
C PRO A 230 -43.38 22.53 -28.28
N PRO A 231 -44.27 22.47 -27.27
CA PRO A 231 -45.58 21.82 -27.39
C PRO A 231 -46.61 22.69 -28.15
N PRO A 232 -47.60 22.09 -28.85
CA PRO A 232 -48.66 22.83 -29.53
C PRO A 232 -49.82 23.23 -28.58
N PRO A 233 -50.64 24.23 -28.93
CA PRO A 233 -51.65 24.79 -28.05
C PRO A 233 -52.96 23.96 -28.03
N ALA A 234 -53.66 24.01 -26.89
CA ALA A 234 -54.93 23.35 -26.65
C ALA A 234 -56.14 24.16 -27.20
N TYR A 235 -57.16 23.47 -27.75
CA TYR A 235 -58.50 23.33 -27.14
C TYR A 235 -59.60 22.82 -28.11
N SER A 236 -60.64 22.24 -27.46
CA SER A 236 -62.06 22.09 -27.88
C SER A 236 -62.39 20.79 -28.66
N THR A 237 -63.48 20.04 -28.42
CA THR A 237 -64.64 20.07 -27.51
C THR A 237 -65.41 18.75 -27.70
N ARG A 238 -66.16 18.27 -26.66
CA ARG A 238 -67.47 17.54 -26.65
C ARG A 238 -67.73 16.37 -27.66
N ASP A 239 -68.34 15.22 -27.35
CA ASP A 239 -69.52 14.91 -26.51
C ASP A 239 -69.68 13.38 -26.24
N SER A 240 -70.33 13.04 -25.11
CA SER A 240 -71.29 11.92 -24.81
C SER A 240 -71.01 10.41 -25.00
N LEU A 241 -71.15 9.66 -23.87
CA LEU A 241 -71.78 8.32 -23.63
C LEU A 241 -71.11 7.08 -24.26
N SER A 242 -70.89 5.89 -23.66
CA SER A 242 -71.31 5.09 -22.47
C SER A 242 -70.33 3.87 -22.45
N SER A 243 -69.81 3.27 -21.37
CA SER A 243 -70.44 2.30 -20.45
C SER A 243 -69.33 1.56 -19.64
N GLU A 244 -69.61 1.28 -18.36
CA GLU A 244 -69.11 0.18 -17.49
C GLU A 244 -67.63 0.02 -17.04
N PHE A 245 -67.53 -0.33 -15.74
CA PHE A 245 -66.38 -0.77 -14.91
C PHE A 245 -65.48 0.27 -14.24
N ALA A 246 -65.92 0.70 -13.06
CA ALA A 246 -65.15 1.44 -12.06
C ALA A 246 -64.23 0.51 -11.24
N PHE A 247 -62.91 0.66 -11.36
CA PHE A 247 -61.96 0.15 -10.38
C PHE A 247 -61.80 1.17 -9.24
N ARG A 248 -62.22 0.77 -8.04
CA ARG A 248 -62.14 1.55 -6.79
C ARG A 248 -60.72 1.42 -6.23
N TYR A 249 -59.95 2.51 -6.18
CA TYR A 249 -58.68 2.55 -5.45
C TYR A 249 -58.94 2.40 -3.93
N PRO A 250 -58.12 1.65 -3.17
CA PRO A 250 -58.29 1.56 -1.72
C PRO A 250 -58.00 2.91 -1.04
N ARG A 251 -58.87 3.32 -0.12
CA ARG A 251 -58.58 4.43 0.82
C ARG A 251 -57.53 3.99 1.84
N PRO A 252 -56.65 4.89 2.32
CA PRO A 252 -55.79 4.60 3.47
C PRO A 252 -56.63 4.32 4.71
N VAL A 253 -56.32 3.24 5.42
CA VAL A 253 -56.94 2.89 6.72
C VAL A 253 -56.40 3.85 7.80
N PRO A 254 -57.24 4.46 8.65
CA PRO A 254 -56.77 5.21 9.81
C PRO A 254 -56.12 4.25 10.82
N GLN A 255 -54.86 4.48 11.17
CA GLN A 255 -54.20 3.72 12.23
C GLN A 255 -54.85 4.06 13.59
N PRO A 256 -55.12 3.07 14.47
CA PRO A 256 -55.62 3.34 15.81
C PRO A 256 -54.51 3.98 16.69
N PRO A 257 -54.86 4.79 17.70
CA PRO A 257 -53.88 5.49 18.52
C PRO A 257 -53.11 4.49 19.39
N THR A 258 -51.84 4.24 19.07
CA THR A 258 -50.91 3.51 19.94
C THR A 258 -50.52 4.41 21.12
N ARG A 259 -51.14 4.14 22.26
CA ARG A 259 -50.79 4.72 23.55
C ARG A 259 -49.49 4.07 24.03
N TYR A 260 -48.36 4.76 23.91
CA TYR A 260 -47.13 4.34 24.58
C TYR A 260 -47.28 4.54 26.10
N PRO A 261 -46.98 3.54 26.95
CA PRO A 261 -46.81 3.78 28.38
C PRO A 261 -45.50 4.57 28.60
N PRO A 262 -45.42 5.45 29.63
CA PRO A 262 -44.20 6.18 29.92
C PRO A 262 -43.08 5.20 30.29
N ALA A 263 -41.92 5.38 29.67
CA ALA A 263 -40.73 4.57 29.93
C ALA A 263 -40.26 4.76 31.39
N ASN A 264 -40.18 3.64 32.11
CA ASN A 264 -39.56 3.56 33.42
C ASN A 264 -38.02 3.47 33.23
N PRO A 265 -37.19 4.33 33.84
CA PRO A 265 -35.75 4.34 33.57
C PRO A 265 -35.01 3.38 34.52
N GLN A 266 -34.87 2.10 34.16
CA GLN A 266 -33.93 1.21 34.87
C GLN A 266 -33.17 0.25 33.93
N HIS A 267 -31.89 0.59 33.77
CA HIS A 267 -30.70 -0.23 33.51
C HIS A 267 -30.70 -1.34 32.45
N GLY A 268 -29.91 -1.11 31.39
CA GLY A 268 -29.39 -2.13 30.48
C GLY A 268 -28.73 -1.53 29.24
N ASP A 269 -27.60 -0.84 29.41
CA ASP A 269 -26.83 -0.21 28.31
C ASP A 269 -26.17 -1.28 27.42
N LEU A 270 -26.86 -1.69 26.33
CA LEU A 270 -26.35 -2.61 25.30
C LEU A 270 -26.23 -1.95 23.92
N THR A 271 -26.22 -0.62 23.84
CA THR A 271 -26.03 0.10 22.57
C THR A 271 -24.96 1.17 22.68
N LYS A 272 -23.74 0.79 23.08
CA LYS A 272 -22.56 1.57 22.72
C LYS A 272 -22.15 1.21 21.30
N LYS A 273 -22.64 1.97 20.31
CA LYS A 273 -21.83 2.21 19.11
C LYS A 273 -20.46 2.69 19.61
N PRO A 274 -19.33 2.13 19.14
CA PRO A 274 -18.02 2.58 19.60
C PRO A 274 -17.95 4.09 19.40
N GLN A 275 -17.86 4.83 20.52
CA GLN A 275 -17.58 6.26 20.48
C GLN A 275 -16.24 6.39 19.78
N VAL A 276 -16.25 6.90 18.55
CA VAL A 276 -15.05 7.40 17.89
C VAL A 276 -14.52 8.46 18.84
N SER A 277 -13.47 8.13 19.59
CA SER A 277 -12.70 9.14 20.31
C SER A 277 -12.27 10.13 19.24
N SER A 278 -12.72 11.37 19.36
CA SER A 278 -12.30 12.50 18.53
C SER A 278 -10.82 12.79 18.81
N THR A 279 -9.94 11.85 18.45
CA THR A 279 -8.50 11.98 18.55
C THR A 279 -8.10 12.67 17.26
N SER A 280 -8.27 13.99 17.20
CA SER A 280 -7.94 14.81 16.03
C SER A 280 -6.44 14.88 15.74
N ASP A 281 -5.59 14.33 16.61
CA ASP A 281 -4.15 14.44 16.54
C ASP A 281 -3.45 13.08 16.47
N ILE A 282 -2.67 12.91 15.40
CA ILE A 282 -1.67 11.84 15.21
C ILE A 282 -0.57 11.91 16.30
N SER A 283 -0.38 13.09 16.90
CA SER A 283 0.74 13.36 17.80
C SER A 283 0.39 13.03 19.26
N SER A 284 0.69 11.80 19.68
CA SER A 284 0.83 11.50 21.11
C SER A 284 2.18 11.96 21.69
N MET A 285 3.09 12.46 20.83
CA MET A 285 4.50 12.71 21.15
C MET A 285 4.90 14.18 20.92
N SER A 286 5.80 14.70 21.75
CA SER A 286 6.32 16.06 21.61
C SER A 286 7.26 16.22 20.41
N TRP A 287 7.22 17.38 19.77
CA TRP A 287 8.07 17.69 18.61
C TRP A 287 9.59 17.64 18.91
N PRO A 288 10.11 18.00 20.10
CA PRO A 288 11.53 17.89 20.38
C PRO A 288 11.99 16.44 20.43
N LEU A 289 11.16 15.55 21.03
CA LEU A 289 11.44 14.12 21.06
C LEU A 289 11.41 13.52 19.66
N GLY A 290 10.41 13.90 18.84
CA GLY A 290 10.35 13.47 17.44
C GLY A 290 11.59 13.89 16.63
N THR A 291 12.05 15.13 16.83
CA THR A 291 13.27 15.65 16.21
C THR A 291 14.51 14.91 16.69
N ALA A 292 14.63 14.65 17.99
CA ALA A 292 15.74 13.89 18.57
C ALA A 292 15.83 12.47 18.01
N ILE A 293 14.68 11.79 17.81
CA ILE A 293 14.62 10.46 17.19
C ILE A 293 15.11 10.48 15.74
N ILE A 294 14.72 11.50 14.96
CA ILE A 294 15.19 11.64 13.57
C ILE A 294 16.69 11.96 13.52
N ILE A 295 17.19 12.85 14.39
CA ILE A 295 18.62 13.14 14.48
C ILE A 295 19.40 11.88 14.86
N PHE A 296 18.92 11.14 15.87
CA PHE A 296 19.52 9.86 16.26
C PHE A 296 19.58 8.89 15.08
N PHE A 297 18.46 8.72 14.36
CA PHE A 297 18.41 7.90 13.15
C PHE A 297 19.45 8.36 12.11
N LEU A 298 19.51 9.66 11.78
CA LEU A 298 20.46 10.20 10.82
C LEU A 298 21.91 9.98 11.25
N ILE A 299 22.23 10.14 12.54
CA ILE A 299 23.57 9.84 13.09
C ILE A 299 23.88 8.36 12.91
N THR A 300 22.98 7.46 13.32
CA THR A 300 23.19 6.01 13.19
C THR A 300 23.33 5.59 11.72
N PHE A 301 22.58 6.22 10.82
CA PHE A 301 22.66 5.98 9.38
C PHE A 301 23.99 6.45 8.79
N ILE A 302 24.36 7.72 9.00
CA ILE A 302 25.63 8.26 8.51
C ILE A 302 26.81 7.46 9.06
N LEU A 303 26.78 7.13 10.36
CA LEU A 303 27.81 6.31 10.99
C LEU A 303 27.91 4.92 10.35
N THR A 304 26.78 4.24 10.16
CA THR A 304 26.75 2.88 9.57
C THR A 304 27.32 2.88 8.15
N ILE A 305 26.91 3.85 7.32
CA ILE A 305 27.40 3.96 5.93
C ILE A 305 28.87 4.37 5.87
N THR A 306 29.30 5.29 6.74
CA THR A 306 30.70 5.72 6.81
C THR A 306 31.60 4.58 7.27
N LEU A 307 31.19 3.83 8.29
CA LEU A 307 31.92 2.65 8.75
C LEU A 307 31.98 1.57 7.66
N HIS A 308 30.88 1.34 6.94
CA HIS A 308 30.86 0.39 5.82
C HIS A 308 31.79 0.82 4.67
N ALA A 309 31.95 2.12 4.42
CA ALA A 309 32.84 2.64 3.39
C ALA A 309 34.33 2.63 3.78
N ILE A 310 34.65 2.86 5.06
CA ILE A 310 36.03 2.96 5.55
C ILE A 310 36.62 1.58 5.83
N LEU A 311 35.84 0.68 6.43
CA LEU A 311 36.32 -0.63 6.85
C LEU A 311 36.37 -1.57 5.65
N ARG A 312 37.58 -1.81 5.11
CA ARG A 312 37.81 -2.72 3.97
C ARG A 312 37.62 -4.21 4.31
N HIS A 313 37.70 -4.57 5.59
CA HIS A 313 37.50 -5.94 6.09
C HIS A 313 36.46 -5.94 7.21
N THR A 314 35.19 -5.99 6.84
CA THR A 314 34.08 -6.11 7.78
C THR A 314 33.62 -7.55 7.92
N THR A 315 33.04 -7.88 9.07
CA THR A 315 32.33 -9.16 9.21
C THR A 315 31.12 -9.18 8.26
N GLN A 316 30.79 -10.34 7.71
CA GLN A 316 29.65 -10.50 6.80
C GLN A 316 28.32 -10.08 7.46
N ALA A 317 28.19 -10.28 8.77
CA ALA A 317 27.05 -9.78 9.57
C ALA A 317 26.92 -8.25 9.56
N PHE A 318 28.04 -7.52 9.68
CA PHE A 318 28.01 -6.05 9.61
C PHE A 318 27.71 -5.59 8.18
N SER A 319 28.31 -6.21 7.17
CA SER A 319 28.01 -5.89 5.77
C SER A 319 26.54 -6.14 5.43
N LEU A 320 25.96 -7.25 5.92
CA LEU A 320 24.54 -7.57 5.82
C LEU A 320 23.68 -6.49 6.49
N PHE A 321 23.99 -6.14 7.74
CA PHE A 321 23.29 -5.09 8.48
C PHE A 321 23.32 -3.77 7.70
N SER A 322 24.51 -3.28 7.32
CA SER A 322 24.67 -2.00 6.65
C SER A 322 23.95 -1.94 5.31
N SER A 323 24.01 -3.01 4.53
CA SER A 323 23.33 -3.08 3.22
C SER A 323 21.81 -3.07 3.35
N LEU A 324 21.26 -3.83 4.31
CA LEU A 324 19.82 -3.89 4.54
C LEU A 324 19.31 -2.64 5.27
N TYR A 325 20.12 -2.03 6.13
CA TYR A 325 19.81 -0.76 6.79
C TYR A 325 19.75 0.38 5.76
N LEU A 326 20.68 0.38 4.79
CA LEU A 326 20.63 1.27 3.63
C LEU A 326 19.38 1.02 2.78
N ALA A 327 19.10 -0.24 2.45
CA ALA A 327 17.90 -0.60 1.69
C ALA A 327 16.63 -0.10 2.40
N GLY A 328 16.46 -0.41 3.69
CA GLY A 328 15.33 0.02 4.52
C GLY A 328 15.16 1.55 4.59
N THR A 329 16.25 2.31 4.44
CA THR A 329 16.25 3.78 4.41
C THR A 329 15.85 4.36 3.04
N ILE A 330 16.17 3.67 1.95
CA ILE A 330 15.96 4.19 0.58
C ILE A 330 14.61 3.78 -0.02
N ILE A 331 13.98 2.72 0.49
CA ILE A 331 12.73 2.22 -0.12
C ILE A 331 11.56 3.15 0.18
N PHE A 332 10.95 3.69 -0.86
CA PHE A 332 9.67 4.41 -0.82
C PHE A 332 8.59 3.62 -1.58
N GLY A 333 7.31 3.81 -1.26
CA GLY A 333 6.21 3.32 -2.09
C GLY A 333 5.86 1.83 -1.98
N GLY A 334 6.35 1.11 -0.97
CA GLY A 334 5.87 -0.23 -0.61
C GLY A 334 6.74 -1.41 -1.08
N GLY A 335 6.18 -2.62 -0.94
CA GLY A 335 6.89 -3.90 -1.16
C GLY A 335 7.52 -4.10 -2.54
N PRO A 336 6.90 -3.75 -3.68
CA PRO A 336 7.45 -4.12 -4.99
C PRO A 336 8.79 -3.48 -5.36
N VAL A 337 9.08 -2.28 -4.83
CA VAL A 337 10.36 -1.57 -5.08
C VAL A 337 11.52 -2.22 -4.32
N VAL A 338 11.22 -2.99 -3.27
CA VAL A 338 12.23 -3.60 -2.41
C VAL A 338 13.06 -4.65 -3.15
N ILE A 339 12.42 -5.39 -4.04
CA ILE A 339 12.96 -6.64 -4.56
C ILE A 339 14.18 -6.38 -5.45
N PRO A 340 14.13 -5.47 -6.45
CA PRO A 340 15.32 -5.19 -7.26
C PRO A 340 16.50 -4.64 -6.44
N LEU A 341 16.22 -3.85 -5.40
CA LEU A 341 17.26 -3.32 -4.50
C LEU A 341 17.91 -4.45 -3.68
N LEU A 342 17.10 -5.35 -3.11
CA LEU A 342 17.63 -6.49 -2.38
C LEU A 342 18.46 -7.41 -3.28
N ARG A 343 18.11 -7.56 -4.56
CA ARG A 343 18.95 -8.30 -5.52
C ARG A 343 20.32 -7.65 -5.66
N GLU A 344 20.34 -6.34 -5.87
CA GLU A 344 21.59 -5.59 -6.03
C GLU A 344 22.48 -5.69 -4.79
N TYR A 345 21.91 -5.63 -3.59
CA TYR A 345 22.68 -5.68 -2.36
C TYR A 345 23.06 -7.09 -1.89
N MET A 346 22.29 -8.12 -2.23
CA MET A 346 22.51 -9.48 -1.70
C MET A 346 23.09 -10.44 -2.74
N VAL A 347 22.76 -10.25 -4.03
CA VAL A 347 23.17 -11.15 -5.12
C VAL A 347 24.43 -10.63 -5.81
N THR A 348 24.53 -9.33 -6.08
CA THR A 348 25.73 -8.76 -6.74
C THR A 348 27.02 -9.00 -5.93
N PRO A 349 27.02 -8.87 -4.58
CA PRO A 349 28.20 -9.23 -3.77
C PRO A 349 28.44 -10.74 -3.64
N GLY A 350 27.55 -11.59 -4.16
CA GLY A 350 27.69 -13.04 -4.12
C GLY A 350 27.25 -13.70 -2.81
N TRP A 351 26.57 -12.99 -1.90
CA TRP A 351 26.12 -13.58 -0.62
C TRP A 351 24.93 -14.52 -0.80
N VAL A 352 24.08 -14.26 -1.80
CA VAL A 352 22.93 -15.11 -2.15
C VAL A 352 22.98 -15.41 -3.64
N SER A 353 22.77 -16.66 -4.02
CA SER A 353 22.76 -17.04 -5.44
C SER A 353 21.56 -16.40 -6.17
N PRO A 354 21.67 -16.07 -7.48
CA PRO A 354 20.53 -15.59 -8.26
C PRO A 354 19.35 -16.57 -8.26
N ARG A 355 19.64 -17.88 -8.23
CA ARG A 355 18.64 -18.95 -8.13
C ARG A 355 17.84 -18.84 -6.83
N ASP A 356 18.54 -18.78 -5.69
CA ASP A 356 17.89 -18.74 -4.37
C ASP A 356 17.11 -17.43 -4.18
N PHE A 357 17.66 -16.32 -4.69
CA PHE A 357 16.94 -15.07 -4.73
C PHE A 357 15.60 -15.20 -5.48
N LEU A 358 15.59 -15.78 -6.69
CA LEU A 358 14.38 -15.93 -7.50
C LEU A 358 13.41 -16.98 -6.92
N LEU A 359 13.92 -18.01 -6.22
CA LEU A 359 13.11 -18.96 -5.46
C LEU A 359 12.32 -18.26 -4.36
N GLY A 360 13.00 -17.47 -3.52
CA GLY A 360 12.33 -16.75 -2.44
C GLY A 360 11.41 -15.65 -2.97
N LEU A 361 11.73 -15.03 -4.12
CA LEU A 361 10.86 -14.08 -4.81
C LEU A 361 9.52 -14.70 -5.24
N ALA A 362 9.57 -15.89 -5.84
CA ALA A 362 8.37 -16.61 -6.27
C ALA A 362 7.43 -16.90 -5.09
N VAL A 363 8.02 -17.17 -3.92
CA VAL A 363 7.28 -17.61 -2.73
C VAL A 363 6.79 -16.44 -1.88
N ILE A 364 7.59 -15.39 -1.65
CA ILE A 364 7.23 -14.28 -0.74
C ILE A 364 5.91 -13.61 -1.13
N GLN A 365 5.59 -13.55 -2.41
CA GLN A 365 4.39 -12.87 -2.91
C GLN A 365 3.10 -13.61 -2.57
N ALA A 366 3.19 -14.91 -2.25
CA ALA A 366 2.09 -15.71 -1.76
C ALA A 366 2.07 -15.80 -0.21
N PHE A 367 3.10 -15.31 0.48
CA PHE A 367 3.15 -15.31 1.94
C PHE A 367 2.33 -14.15 2.54
N PRO A 368 1.74 -14.36 3.73
CA PRO A 368 1.01 -13.30 4.41
C PRO A 368 1.96 -12.27 5.02
N GLY A 369 1.46 -11.05 5.16
CA GLY A 369 2.20 -9.95 5.77
C GLY A 369 3.05 -9.14 4.78
N PRO A 370 4.01 -8.37 5.28
CA PRO A 370 4.81 -7.46 4.45
C PRO A 370 5.88 -8.21 3.63
N ASN A 371 5.99 -7.89 2.33
CA ASN A 371 7.00 -8.46 1.44
C ASN A 371 8.45 -8.16 1.88
N PHE A 372 8.63 -7.19 2.79
CA PHE A 372 9.90 -6.90 3.45
C PHE A 372 10.44 -8.10 4.25
N ASN A 373 9.58 -9.06 4.64
CA ASN A 373 10.00 -10.32 5.23
C ASN A 373 10.90 -11.16 4.30
N PHE A 374 10.96 -10.83 3.01
CA PHE A 374 11.96 -11.40 2.10
C PHE A 374 13.40 -11.13 2.55
N ALA A 375 13.67 -9.99 3.20
CA ALA A 375 14.99 -9.71 3.75
C ALA A 375 15.41 -10.74 4.80
N VAL A 376 14.47 -11.30 5.58
CA VAL A 376 14.74 -12.33 6.60
C VAL A 376 15.23 -13.63 5.96
N TYR A 377 14.59 -14.03 4.86
CA TYR A 377 15.02 -15.16 4.04
C TYR A 377 16.43 -14.91 3.49
N LEU A 378 16.65 -13.77 2.84
CA LEU A 378 17.95 -13.43 2.25
C LEU A 378 19.04 -13.33 3.32
N GLY A 379 18.76 -12.76 4.49
CA GLY A 379 19.71 -12.66 5.60
C GLY A 379 20.14 -14.00 6.16
N SER A 380 19.23 -14.98 6.19
CA SER A 380 19.57 -16.34 6.63
C SER A 380 20.52 -17.06 5.66
N LEU A 381 20.36 -16.81 4.35
CA LEU A 381 21.20 -17.36 3.30
C LEU A 381 22.50 -16.60 3.14
N ALA A 382 22.47 -15.28 3.32
CA ALA A 382 23.63 -14.41 3.21
C ALA A 382 24.69 -14.67 4.27
N VAL A 383 24.40 -15.43 5.32
CA VAL A 383 25.39 -15.88 6.32
C VAL A 383 25.69 -17.38 6.21
N ALA A 384 25.07 -18.08 5.25
CA ALA A 384 25.30 -19.50 5.01
C ALA A 384 26.76 -19.68 4.58
N GLY A 385 27.50 -20.51 5.32
CA GLY A 385 28.94 -20.71 5.11
C GLY A 385 29.84 -19.81 5.96
N THR A 386 29.27 -18.92 6.78
CA THR A 386 30.03 -18.16 7.79
C THR A 386 29.89 -18.77 9.19
N PRO A 387 30.71 -18.37 10.17
CA PRO A 387 30.52 -18.76 11.57
C PRO A 387 29.23 -18.22 12.21
N VAL A 388 28.52 -17.31 11.54
CA VAL A 388 27.30 -16.69 12.06
C VAL A 388 26.11 -17.64 11.86
N PRO A 389 25.40 -18.04 12.93
CA PRO A 389 24.19 -18.84 12.81
C PRO A 389 23.12 -18.23 11.90
N SER A 390 22.44 -19.04 11.10
CA SER A 390 21.42 -18.58 10.14
C SER A 390 20.27 -17.79 10.79
N TYR A 391 19.86 -18.14 12.02
CA TYR A 391 18.83 -17.38 12.75
C TYR A 391 19.29 -15.98 13.14
N LEU A 392 20.59 -15.79 13.40
CA LEU A 392 21.15 -14.45 13.64
C LEU A 392 21.21 -13.63 12.36
N GLY A 393 21.55 -14.24 11.22
CA GLY A 393 21.45 -13.58 9.91
C GLY A 393 20.04 -13.10 9.60
N ALA A 394 19.03 -13.96 9.86
CA ALA A 394 17.62 -13.61 9.74
C ALA A 394 17.20 -12.47 10.69
N LEU A 395 17.64 -12.50 11.96
CA LEU A 395 17.33 -11.46 12.94
C LEU A 395 17.98 -10.11 12.57
N ILE A 396 19.25 -10.12 12.17
CA ILE A 396 19.97 -8.93 11.69
C ILE A 396 19.23 -8.32 10.52
N ALA A 397 18.83 -9.15 9.54
CA ALA A 397 18.09 -8.68 8.38
C ALA A 397 16.72 -8.11 8.76
N PHE A 398 15.99 -8.76 9.67
CA PHE A 398 14.71 -8.25 10.15
C PHE A 398 14.86 -6.86 10.79
N VAL A 399 15.81 -6.70 11.72
CA VAL A 399 16.05 -5.43 12.41
C VAL A 399 16.53 -4.36 11.43
N ALA A 400 17.55 -4.66 10.62
CA ALA A 400 18.12 -3.71 9.67
C ALA A 400 17.07 -3.20 8.66
N MET A 401 16.17 -4.09 8.23
CA MET A 401 15.17 -3.78 7.22
C MET A 401 14.01 -2.92 7.75
N TYR A 402 13.53 -3.19 8.97
CA TYR A 402 12.37 -2.49 9.53
C TYR A 402 12.72 -1.28 10.40
N ALA A 403 13.90 -1.26 11.04
CA ALA A 403 14.26 -0.21 11.98
C ALA A 403 14.26 1.21 11.34
N PRO A 404 14.86 1.46 10.15
CA PRO A 404 14.86 2.80 9.56
C PRO A 404 13.47 3.40 9.41
N GLY A 405 12.54 2.65 8.81
CA GLY A 405 11.17 3.11 8.60
C GLY A 405 10.40 3.36 9.90
N LEU A 406 10.64 2.53 10.93
CA LEU A 406 10.03 2.72 12.25
C LEU A 406 10.60 3.94 12.98
N PHE A 407 11.92 4.15 12.97
CA PHE A 407 12.51 5.35 13.56
C PHE A 407 11.99 6.62 12.87
N VAL A 408 11.98 6.62 11.54
CA VAL A 408 11.51 7.77 10.76
C VAL A 408 10.03 8.04 11.02
N VAL A 409 9.15 7.02 11.01
CA VAL A 409 7.72 7.25 11.25
C VAL A 409 7.43 7.73 12.67
N VAL A 410 8.09 7.15 13.68
CA VAL A 410 7.91 7.54 15.08
C VAL A 410 8.38 8.98 15.31
N GLY A 411 9.57 9.31 14.81
CA GLY A 411 10.08 10.68 14.92
C GLY A 411 9.21 11.69 14.17
N PHE A 412 8.71 11.28 13.00
CA PHE A 412 7.85 12.12 12.18
C PHE A 412 6.45 12.32 12.78
N MET A 413 5.89 11.35 13.52
CA MET A 413 4.64 11.54 14.27
C MET A 413 4.74 12.70 15.27
N GLY A 414 5.90 12.94 15.88
CA GLY A 414 6.13 14.09 16.76
C GLY A 414 6.24 15.43 16.00
N LEU A 415 6.80 15.41 14.77
CA LEU A 415 6.93 16.59 13.92
C LEU A 415 5.66 16.94 13.13
N TRP A 416 4.76 15.95 12.92
CA TRP A 416 3.58 16.10 12.07
C TRP A 416 2.73 17.29 12.47
N ARG A 417 2.57 17.55 13.78
CA ARG A 417 1.80 18.69 14.30
C ARG A 417 2.30 20.03 13.78
N ILE A 418 3.61 20.19 13.57
CA ILE A 418 4.21 21.45 13.10
C ILE A 418 4.22 21.52 11.57
N LEU A 419 4.44 20.38 10.91
CA LEU A 419 4.66 20.31 9.47
C LEU A 419 3.36 20.22 8.65
N ARG A 420 2.30 19.61 9.20
CA ARG A 420 1.06 19.33 8.46
C ARG A 420 0.34 20.56 7.91
N ASP A 421 0.47 21.70 8.59
CA ASP A 421 -0.18 22.96 8.20
C ASP A 421 0.68 23.79 7.24
N LYS A 422 1.89 23.32 6.92
CA LYS A 422 2.81 24.04 6.04
C LYS A 422 2.61 23.60 4.59
N ALA A 423 2.12 24.51 3.75
CA ALA A 423 1.89 24.25 2.33
C ALA A 423 3.13 23.74 1.58
N TRP A 424 4.31 24.30 1.88
CA TRP A 424 5.58 23.86 1.28
C TRP A 424 5.90 22.39 1.56
N PHE A 425 5.51 21.91 2.73
CA PHE A 425 5.78 20.55 3.18
C PHE A 425 4.86 19.55 2.46
N LEU A 426 3.57 19.84 2.41
CA LEU A 426 2.59 19.04 1.65
C LEU A 426 2.93 19.00 0.15
N ALA A 427 3.35 20.13 -0.43
CA ALA A 427 3.81 20.20 -1.81
C ALA A 427 5.01 19.27 -2.06
N THR A 428 6.01 19.31 -1.17
CA THR A 428 7.21 18.46 -1.28
C THR A 428 6.85 16.97 -1.20
N LEU A 429 6.01 16.57 -0.24
CA LEU A 429 5.59 15.15 -0.10
C LEU A 429 4.85 14.65 -1.34
N ARG A 430 4.03 15.51 -1.96
CA ARG A 430 3.31 15.18 -3.21
C ARG A 430 4.30 14.82 -4.33
N GLY A 431 5.37 15.59 -4.50
CA GLY A 431 6.41 15.30 -5.50
C GLY A 431 7.20 14.04 -5.21
N VAL A 432 7.63 13.86 -3.95
CA VAL A 432 8.35 12.65 -3.52
C VAL A 432 7.51 11.40 -3.77
N ASN A 433 6.22 11.42 -3.40
CA ASN A 433 5.33 10.30 -3.63
C ASN A 433 5.18 9.98 -5.13
N ALA A 434 5.00 10.99 -5.98
CA ALA A 434 4.91 10.81 -7.43
C ALA A 434 6.18 10.16 -8.02
N ALA A 435 7.37 10.60 -7.63
CA ALA A 435 8.62 9.97 -8.04
C ALA A 435 8.74 8.53 -7.55
N ALA A 436 8.34 8.25 -6.30
CA ALA A 436 8.32 6.90 -5.74
C ALA A 436 7.48 5.94 -6.58
N VAL A 437 6.29 6.38 -7.00
CA VAL A 437 5.44 5.59 -7.87
C VAL A 437 6.08 5.35 -9.24
N GLY A 438 6.75 6.35 -9.82
CA GLY A 438 7.52 6.19 -11.05
C GLY A 438 8.58 5.07 -10.93
N LEU A 439 9.31 5.02 -9.81
CA LEU A 439 10.29 3.97 -9.55
C LEU A 439 9.66 2.56 -9.38
N VAL A 440 8.38 2.44 -9.05
CA VAL A 440 7.69 1.13 -9.07
C VAL A 440 7.65 0.55 -10.48
N PHE A 441 7.46 1.37 -11.51
CA PHE A 441 7.53 0.91 -12.91
C PHE A 441 8.96 0.47 -13.28
N THR A 442 9.99 1.14 -12.76
CA THR A 442 11.37 0.66 -12.89
C THR A 442 11.54 -0.74 -12.27
N ALA A 443 10.93 -0.99 -11.11
CA ALA A 443 10.97 -2.30 -10.48
C ALA A 443 10.28 -3.38 -11.33
N VAL A 444 9.11 -3.07 -11.91
CA VAL A 444 8.42 -3.96 -12.87
C VAL A 444 9.36 -4.34 -14.01
N TYR A 445 10.02 -3.36 -14.63
CA TYR A 445 10.97 -3.59 -15.72
C TYR A 445 12.15 -4.47 -15.28
N LYS A 446 12.79 -4.15 -14.15
CA LYS A 446 13.92 -4.92 -13.64
C LYS A 446 13.54 -6.38 -13.33
N LEU A 447 12.34 -6.60 -12.78
CA LEU A 447 11.84 -7.95 -12.51
C LEU A 447 11.47 -8.70 -13.80
N TRP A 448 10.92 -8.00 -14.80
CA TRP A 448 10.64 -8.57 -16.12
C TRP A 448 11.90 -9.12 -16.79
N GLN A 449 13.03 -8.44 -16.66
CA GLN A 449 14.31 -8.86 -17.26
C GLN A 449 14.90 -10.14 -16.65
N ILE A 450 14.44 -10.56 -15.47
CA ILE A 450 15.04 -11.68 -14.73
C ILE A 450 14.04 -12.78 -14.33
N GLY A 451 12.76 -12.59 -14.66
CA GLY A 451 11.67 -13.42 -14.13
C GLY A 451 11.64 -14.86 -14.64
N CYS A 452 12.28 -15.17 -15.78
CA CYS A 452 12.30 -16.52 -16.35
C CYS A 452 13.48 -17.34 -15.81
N LEU A 453 13.19 -18.50 -15.23
CA LEU A 453 14.15 -19.44 -14.66
C LEU A 453 14.25 -20.70 -15.53
N THR A 454 15.45 -21.03 -16.01
CA THR A 454 15.70 -22.28 -16.73
C THR A 454 16.88 -23.02 -16.11
N ALA A 455 16.93 -24.35 -16.32
CA ALA A 455 18.06 -25.17 -15.86
C ALA A 455 19.40 -24.70 -16.45
N ALA A 456 19.37 -24.14 -17.67
CA ALA A 456 20.54 -23.61 -18.37
C ALA A 456 20.96 -22.20 -17.90
N VAL A 457 20.02 -21.34 -17.49
CA VAL A 457 20.28 -19.95 -17.08
C VAL A 457 19.76 -19.70 -15.67
N GLN A 458 20.60 -19.96 -14.68
CA GLN A 458 20.28 -19.76 -13.26
C GLN A 458 20.21 -18.28 -12.85
N GLY A 459 20.79 -17.37 -13.66
CA GLY A 459 20.81 -15.92 -13.42
C GLY A 459 19.47 -15.19 -13.64
N GLY A 460 18.49 -15.89 -14.21
CA GLY A 460 17.26 -15.31 -14.71
C GLY A 460 17.41 -14.81 -16.15
N SER A 461 16.32 -14.87 -16.90
CA SER A 461 16.22 -14.35 -18.27
C SER A 461 14.94 -13.53 -18.43
N PRO A 462 14.84 -12.69 -19.49
CA PRO A 462 13.66 -11.86 -19.69
C PRO A 462 12.40 -12.70 -19.90
N LEU A 463 11.30 -12.34 -19.26
CA LEU A 463 10.00 -13.01 -19.41
C LEU A 463 9.49 -12.98 -20.87
N GLY A 464 9.90 -11.96 -21.63
CA GLY A 464 9.56 -11.81 -23.04
C GLY A 464 10.20 -12.85 -23.98
N THR A 465 11.14 -13.66 -23.51
CA THR A 465 11.73 -14.75 -24.31
C THR A 465 10.73 -15.87 -24.61
N ASP A 466 9.68 -16.01 -23.80
CA ASP A 466 8.69 -17.05 -23.92
C ASP A 466 7.26 -16.48 -23.92
N PRO A 467 6.52 -16.59 -25.05
CA PRO A 467 5.14 -16.12 -25.14
C PRO A 467 4.22 -16.67 -24.05
N TRP A 468 4.47 -17.89 -23.56
CA TRP A 468 3.65 -18.49 -22.50
C TRP A 468 3.80 -17.75 -21.16
N LEU A 469 5.03 -17.35 -20.81
CA LEU A 469 5.28 -16.59 -19.59
C LEU A 469 4.70 -15.16 -19.69
N VAL A 470 4.73 -14.58 -20.89
CA VAL A 470 4.03 -13.31 -21.16
C VAL A 470 2.53 -13.48 -20.95
N ALA A 471 1.92 -14.57 -21.42
CA ALA A 471 0.51 -14.87 -21.23
C ALA A 471 0.14 -15.05 -19.74
N ILE A 472 0.98 -15.74 -18.96
CA ILE A 472 0.81 -15.84 -17.49
C ILE A 472 0.85 -14.45 -16.85
N THR A 473 1.83 -13.63 -17.23
CA THR A 473 1.97 -12.27 -16.71
C THR A 473 0.74 -11.41 -17.01
N GLY A 474 0.25 -11.45 -18.25
CA GLY A 474 -0.99 -10.79 -18.67
C GLY A 474 -2.20 -11.32 -17.94
N THR A 475 -2.32 -12.64 -17.75
CA THR A 475 -3.44 -13.27 -17.02
C THR A 475 -3.47 -12.82 -15.56
N ALA A 476 -2.32 -12.75 -14.89
CA ALA A 476 -2.24 -12.27 -13.52
C ALA A 476 -2.61 -10.78 -13.40
N PHE A 477 -2.14 -9.94 -14.32
CA PHE A 477 -2.50 -8.53 -14.38
C PHE A 477 -4.01 -8.34 -14.61
N VAL A 478 -4.56 -8.96 -15.66
CA VAL A 478 -5.97 -8.87 -16.06
C VAL A 478 -6.88 -9.44 -14.97
N GLY A 479 -6.53 -10.61 -14.45
CA GLY A 479 -7.27 -11.27 -13.37
C GLY A 479 -7.34 -10.41 -12.11
N GLY A 480 -6.23 -9.79 -11.71
CA GLY A 480 -6.22 -8.88 -10.57
C GLY A 480 -6.95 -7.57 -10.82
N ALA A 481 -6.91 -7.04 -12.05
CA ALA A 481 -7.51 -5.77 -12.42
C ALA A 481 -9.03 -5.84 -12.49
N TRP A 482 -9.57 -6.81 -13.23
CA TRP A 482 -11.00 -6.86 -13.58
C TRP A 482 -11.75 -8.02 -12.93
N PHE A 483 -11.07 -9.14 -12.64
CA PHE A 483 -11.74 -10.34 -12.08
C PHE A 483 -11.62 -10.43 -10.55
N LYS A 484 -11.14 -9.37 -9.88
CA LYS A 484 -10.93 -9.33 -8.42
C LYS A 484 -10.09 -10.51 -7.90
N MET A 485 -9.22 -11.08 -8.74
CA MET A 485 -8.35 -12.19 -8.36
C MET A 485 -7.35 -11.70 -7.31
N THR A 486 -7.30 -12.38 -6.15
CA THR A 486 -6.35 -12.03 -5.11
C THR A 486 -4.93 -12.41 -5.55
N PRO A 487 -3.89 -11.67 -5.12
CA PRO A 487 -2.51 -11.98 -5.51
C PRO A 487 -2.06 -13.42 -5.26
N PRO A 488 -2.34 -14.06 -4.10
CA PRO A 488 -1.95 -15.46 -3.90
C PRO A 488 -2.57 -16.40 -4.93
N VAL A 489 -3.86 -16.20 -5.26
CA VAL A 489 -4.55 -17.01 -6.27
C VAL A 489 -3.92 -16.80 -7.64
N ALA A 490 -3.64 -15.55 -8.01
CA ALA A 490 -2.99 -15.24 -9.29
C ALA A 490 -1.60 -15.88 -9.41
N ILE A 491 -0.83 -15.86 -8.33
CA ILE A 491 0.52 -16.45 -8.27
C ILE A 491 0.43 -17.97 -8.38
N LEU A 492 -0.42 -18.62 -7.59
CA LEU A 492 -0.62 -20.07 -7.64
C LEU A 492 -1.12 -20.53 -9.02
N LEU A 493 -2.04 -19.78 -9.63
CA LEU A 493 -2.50 -20.02 -11.00
C LEU A 493 -1.35 -19.91 -12.00
N GLY A 494 -0.50 -18.89 -11.88
CA GLY A 494 0.69 -18.74 -12.72
C GLY A 494 1.66 -19.91 -12.57
N GLY A 495 1.88 -20.38 -11.34
CA GLY A 495 2.65 -21.59 -11.08
C GLY A 495 2.07 -22.82 -11.77
N ALA A 496 0.76 -23.04 -11.63
CA ALA A 496 0.05 -24.14 -12.29
C ALA A 496 0.16 -24.07 -13.82
N MET A 497 0.00 -22.87 -14.40
CA MET A 497 0.19 -22.64 -15.84
C MET A 497 1.64 -22.88 -16.27
N GLY A 498 2.63 -22.57 -15.43
CA GLY A 498 4.04 -22.88 -15.68
C GLY A 498 4.32 -24.39 -15.74
N VAL A 499 3.76 -25.15 -14.80
CA VAL A 499 3.85 -26.62 -14.81
C VAL A 499 3.10 -27.23 -16.00
N ALA A 500 1.93 -26.69 -16.34
CA ALA A 500 1.15 -27.14 -17.50
C ALA A 500 1.95 -26.97 -18.80
N ARG A 501 2.63 -25.84 -18.98
CA ARG A 501 3.55 -25.62 -20.11
C ARG A 501 4.64 -26.69 -20.17
N TYR A 502 5.27 -27.00 -19.04
CA TYR A 502 6.30 -28.04 -19.00
C TYR A 502 5.70 -29.38 -19.47
N GLY A 503 4.54 -29.77 -18.98
CA GLY A 503 3.87 -31.02 -19.42
C GLY A 503 3.50 -31.05 -20.90
N ILE A 504 3.25 -29.90 -21.52
CA ILE A 504 2.92 -29.79 -22.96
C ILE A 504 4.19 -29.82 -23.82
N VAL A 505 5.27 -29.15 -23.39
CA VAL A 505 6.49 -28.96 -24.18
C VAL A 505 7.52 -30.09 -23.99
N SER A 506 7.48 -30.79 -22.85
CA SER A 506 8.37 -31.93 -22.56
C SER A 506 7.88 -33.27 -23.13
N ARG A 507 6.74 -33.27 -23.81
CA ARG A 507 6.25 -34.36 -24.66
C ARG A 507 6.53 -34.03 -26.11
#